data_AF-A0AAD0XDU5-F1
#
_entry.id   AF-A0AAD0XDU5-F1
#
_cell.length_a   1.000
_cell.length_b   1.000
_cell.length_c   1.000
_cell.angle_alpha   90.00
_cell.angle_beta   90.00
_cell.angle_gamma   90.00
#
_symmetry.space_group_name_H-M   'P 1'
#
loop_
_entity.id
_entity.type
_entity.pdbx_description
1 polymer ?
#
loop_
_entity_poly.entity_id
_entity_poly.type
_entity_poly.pdbx_seq_one_letter_code
_entity_poly.pdbx_strand_id
1 'polypeptide(L)'
;MQTKHAWQKWSLLLAMYTGARRTEIYQLRKPDIRVEDGINYILVTDEHESQRLKTNNAKRKIPIHKRLIELGFLEYVEQSQERILYEITSAESITSWFGCLVVDLEIPSVNELDELRSYHSFRHTFISNIRNNHSFDLSLIQQVVGHEISKCGITDKYTHGGASLKRLSDVSGAFKISPSNKN
;
A
#
# COMPACT_ATOMS: atom_id res chain seq x y z
N MET A 1 -1.69 -4.18 26.56
CA MET A 1 -2.35 -2.88 26.34
C MET A 1 -2.63 -2.74 24.84
N GLN A 2 -3.87 -3.00 24.40
CA GLN A 2 -4.30 -2.64 23.04
C GLN A 2 -4.39 -1.11 22.97
N THR A 3 -3.44 -0.46 22.32
CA THR A 3 -3.44 0.98 22.10
C THR A 3 -4.59 1.34 21.16
N LYS A 4 -5.49 2.24 21.59
CA LYS A 4 -6.62 2.84 20.84
C LYS A 4 -6.29 3.45 19.45
N HIS A 5 -5.04 3.34 18.99
CA HIS A 5 -4.48 3.95 17.79
C HIS A 5 -3.85 2.93 16.82
N ALA A 6 -4.05 1.63 17.04
CA ALA A 6 -3.38 0.60 16.25
C ALA A 6 -3.81 0.62 14.78
N TRP A 7 -5.13 0.61 14.50
CA TRP A 7 -5.62 0.68 13.12
C TRP A 7 -5.20 1.98 12.42
N GLN A 8 -5.14 3.10 13.14
CA GLN A 8 -4.73 4.41 12.65
C GLN A 8 -3.28 4.39 12.18
N LYS A 9 -2.37 3.92 13.04
CA LYS A 9 -0.95 3.72 12.70
C LYS A 9 -0.78 2.83 11.48
N TRP A 10 -1.41 1.65 11.49
CA TRP A 10 -1.19 0.66 10.44
C TRP A 10 -1.84 1.04 9.11
N SER A 11 -2.99 1.71 9.12
CA SER A 11 -3.59 2.24 7.89
C SER A 11 -2.64 3.21 7.18
N LEU A 12 -2.08 4.18 7.89
CA LEU A 12 -1.11 5.14 7.33
C LEU A 12 0.16 4.46 6.84
N LEU A 13 0.78 3.60 7.66
CA LEU A 13 2.02 2.92 7.30
C LEU A 13 1.84 2.04 6.07
N LEU A 14 0.73 1.28 5.99
CA LEU A 14 0.43 0.46 4.82
C LEU A 14 0.23 1.35 3.59
N ALA A 15 -0.54 2.44 3.68
CA ALA A 15 -0.73 3.35 2.54
C ALA A 15 0.60 3.93 2.03
N MET A 16 1.49 4.33 2.93
CA MET A 16 2.79 4.91 2.58
C MET A 16 3.75 3.90 1.94
N TYR A 17 3.89 2.70 2.53
CA TYR A 17 4.93 1.74 2.13
C TYR A 17 4.49 0.74 1.07
N THR A 18 3.21 0.70 0.73
CA THR A 18 2.67 -0.24 -0.28
C THR A 18 1.98 0.47 -1.44
N GLY A 19 1.56 1.73 -1.26
CA GLY A 19 0.69 2.42 -2.19
C GLY A 19 -0.68 1.75 -2.37
N ALA A 20 -1.08 0.80 -1.52
CA ALA A 20 -2.35 0.11 -1.63
C ALA A 20 -3.54 1.07 -1.50
N ARG A 21 -4.64 0.75 -2.18
CA ARG A 21 -5.86 1.55 -2.11
C ARG A 21 -6.44 1.44 -0.70
N ARG A 22 -7.12 2.51 -0.26
CA ARG A 22 -7.82 2.54 1.03
C ARG A 22 -8.72 1.31 1.26
N THR A 23 -9.50 0.93 0.25
CA THR A 23 -10.40 -0.22 0.31
C THR A 23 -9.65 -1.55 0.43
N GLU A 24 -8.51 -1.67 -0.26
CA GLU A 24 -7.63 -2.86 -0.17
C GLU A 24 -7.03 -2.98 1.24
N ILE A 25 -6.58 -1.87 1.83
CA ILE A 25 -6.07 -1.82 3.20
C ILE A 25 -7.17 -2.16 4.21
N TYR A 26 -8.37 -1.60 4.02
CA TYR A 26 -9.52 -1.83 4.89
C TYR A 26 -9.94 -3.31 4.92
N GLN A 27 -9.98 -3.96 3.76
CA GLN A 27 -10.44 -5.35 3.61
C GLN A 27 -9.36 -6.40 3.86
N LEU A 28 -8.15 -5.97 4.25
CA LEU A 28 -6.99 -6.85 4.40
C LEU A 28 -7.15 -7.79 5.59
N ARG A 29 -6.89 -9.08 5.37
CA ARG A 29 -7.11 -10.16 6.32
C ARG A 29 -5.83 -10.94 6.58
N LYS A 30 -5.79 -11.69 7.68
CA LYS A 30 -4.64 -12.54 8.01
C LYS A 30 -4.20 -13.47 6.85
N PRO A 31 -5.11 -14.19 6.16
CA PRO A 31 -4.72 -15.10 5.08
C PRO A 31 -4.16 -14.41 3.83
N ASP A 32 -4.30 -13.09 3.73
CA ASP A 32 -3.74 -12.29 2.65
C ASP A 32 -2.25 -12.01 2.87
N ILE A 33 -1.75 -12.18 4.11
CA ILE A 33 -0.34 -12.00 4.46
C ILE A 33 0.34 -13.35 4.26
N ARG A 34 1.17 -13.44 3.23
CA ARG A 34 1.76 -14.69 2.79
C ARG A 34 3.28 -14.56 2.65
N VAL A 35 3.96 -15.69 2.60
CA VAL A 35 5.39 -15.78 2.36
C VAL A 35 5.65 -16.69 1.16
N GLU A 36 6.52 -16.26 0.26
CA GLU A 36 6.99 -17.02 -0.89
C GLU A 36 8.47 -16.68 -1.09
N ASP A 37 9.32 -17.69 -1.24
CA ASP A 37 10.78 -17.54 -1.38
C ASP A 37 11.44 -16.63 -0.30
N GLY A 38 10.92 -16.71 0.94
CA GLY A 38 11.40 -15.90 2.06
C GLY A 38 10.97 -14.42 2.03
N ILE A 39 10.13 -14.02 1.08
CA ILE A 39 9.60 -12.65 0.96
C ILE A 39 8.17 -12.63 1.49
N ASN A 40 7.92 -11.82 2.52
CA ASN A 40 6.58 -11.55 3.00
C ASN A 40 5.86 -10.60 2.02
N TYR A 41 4.62 -10.89 1.69
CA TYR A 41 3.81 -10.09 0.77
C TYR A 41 2.34 -10.04 1.20
N ILE A 42 1.67 -8.98 0.75
CA ILE A 42 0.22 -8.80 0.81
C ILE A 42 -0.36 -9.29 -0.51
N LEU A 43 -1.28 -10.24 -0.45
CA LEU A 43 -2.11 -10.62 -1.58
C LEU A 43 -3.37 -9.73 -1.61
N VAL A 44 -3.48 -8.88 -2.62
CA VAL A 44 -4.74 -8.20 -2.91
C VAL A 44 -5.64 -9.18 -3.65
N THR A 45 -6.78 -9.55 -3.07
CA THR A 45 -7.69 -10.59 -3.60
C THR A 45 -9.15 -10.30 -3.25
N ASP A 46 -10.05 -11.09 -3.84
CA ASP A 46 -11.49 -11.21 -3.58
C ASP A 46 -11.89 -12.64 -3.16
N GLU A 47 -10.92 -13.43 -2.67
CA GLU A 47 -11.16 -14.82 -2.23
C GLU A 47 -12.14 -14.91 -1.05
N HIS A 48 -12.21 -13.88 -0.20
CA HIS A 48 -13.18 -13.79 0.87
C HIS A 48 -14.51 -13.16 0.38
N GLU A 49 -15.66 -13.64 0.86
CA GLU A 49 -17.00 -13.18 0.46
C GLU A 49 -17.24 -11.66 0.64
N SER A 50 -16.52 -11.04 1.56
CA SER A 50 -16.59 -9.62 1.88
C SER A 50 -15.54 -8.76 1.15
N GLN A 51 -14.63 -9.36 0.40
CA GLN A 51 -13.59 -8.66 -0.34
C GLN A 51 -14.07 -8.38 -1.76
N ARG A 52 -13.71 -7.21 -2.27
CA ARG A 52 -14.04 -6.83 -3.65
C ARG A 52 -12.81 -6.25 -4.33
N LEU A 53 -12.60 -6.66 -5.56
CA LEU A 53 -11.61 -6.08 -6.45
C LEU A 53 -12.30 -5.06 -7.35
N LYS A 54 -11.67 -3.89 -7.52
CA LYS A 54 -12.23 -2.81 -8.35
C LYS A 54 -12.18 -3.17 -9.85
N THR A 55 -11.23 -4.01 -10.25
CA THR A 55 -10.95 -4.37 -11.66
C THR A 55 -10.41 -5.79 -11.75
N ASN A 56 -10.57 -6.45 -12.89
CA ASN A 56 -10.01 -7.80 -13.14
C ASN A 56 -8.48 -7.89 -12.93
N ASN A 57 -7.76 -6.79 -13.18
CA ASN A 57 -6.30 -6.71 -12.98
C ASN A 57 -5.89 -6.28 -11.57
N ALA A 58 -6.81 -6.21 -10.61
CA ALA A 58 -6.48 -5.74 -9.26
C ALA A 58 -5.84 -6.84 -8.39
N LYS A 59 -6.04 -8.12 -8.72
CA LYS A 59 -5.45 -9.25 -7.99
C LYS A 59 -3.94 -9.27 -8.21
N ARG A 60 -3.17 -9.07 -7.13
CA ARG A 60 -1.71 -8.89 -7.21
C ARG A 60 -1.01 -9.17 -5.89
N LYS A 61 0.29 -9.41 -5.97
CA LYS A 61 1.18 -9.53 -4.81
C LYS A 61 1.89 -8.19 -4.59
N ILE A 62 1.87 -7.68 -3.36
CA ILE A 62 2.60 -6.48 -2.94
C ILE A 62 3.61 -6.90 -1.87
N PRO A 63 4.91 -6.92 -2.14
CA PRO A 63 5.92 -7.24 -1.15
C PRO A 63 5.88 -6.27 0.03
N ILE A 64 5.95 -6.82 1.24
CA ILE A 64 5.95 -6.05 2.48
C ILE A 64 7.33 -5.42 2.65
N HIS A 65 7.35 -4.10 2.72
CA HIS A 65 8.58 -3.35 2.92
C HIS A 65 9.27 -3.74 4.24
N LYS A 66 10.60 -3.89 4.24
CA LYS A 66 11.39 -4.25 5.44
C LYS A 66 11.08 -3.35 6.64
N ARG A 67 10.89 -2.05 6.39
CA ARG A 67 10.52 -1.07 7.43
C ARG A 67 9.20 -1.40 8.13
N LEU A 68 8.20 -1.96 7.43
CA LEU A 68 6.95 -2.39 8.06
C LEU A 68 7.19 -3.56 9.00
N ILE A 69 8.03 -4.52 8.58
CA ILE A 69 8.43 -5.67 9.41
C ILE A 69 9.15 -5.17 10.67
N GLU A 70 10.15 -4.30 10.52
CA GLU A 70 10.88 -3.68 11.65
C GLU A 70 9.98 -2.90 12.62
N LEU A 71 8.89 -2.29 12.12
CA LEU A 71 7.94 -1.54 12.93
C LEU A 71 6.91 -2.42 13.65
N GLY A 72 7.00 -3.74 13.48
CA GLY A 72 6.16 -4.73 14.15
C GLY A 72 4.91 -5.14 13.37
N PHE A 73 4.91 -5.05 12.04
CA PHE A 73 3.69 -5.30 11.26
C PHE A 73 3.23 -6.75 11.38
N LEU A 74 4.15 -7.71 11.26
CA LEU A 74 3.79 -9.12 11.29
C LEU A 74 3.23 -9.52 12.67
N GLU A 75 3.80 -8.99 13.74
CA GLU A 75 3.33 -9.17 15.12
C GLU A 75 1.93 -8.58 15.31
N TYR A 76 1.66 -7.42 14.69
CA TYR A 76 0.33 -6.84 14.69
C TYR A 76 -0.69 -7.68 13.90
N VAL A 77 -0.28 -8.25 12.77
CA VAL A 77 -1.11 -9.19 12.01
C VAL A 77 -1.47 -10.37 12.89
N GLU A 78 -0.51 -11.02 13.55
CA GLU A 78 -0.76 -12.16 14.44
C GLU A 78 -1.76 -11.86 15.56
N GLN A 79 -1.70 -10.65 16.14
CA GLN A 79 -2.61 -10.20 17.21
C GLN A 79 -4.00 -9.79 16.71
N SER A 80 -4.16 -9.56 15.40
CA SER A 80 -5.44 -9.16 14.82
C SER A 80 -6.47 -10.29 14.91
N GLN A 81 -7.75 -10.01 14.65
CA GLN A 81 -8.75 -11.08 14.45
C GLN A 81 -8.72 -11.56 12.99
N GLU A 82 -9.89 -11.78 12.39
CA GLU A 82 -10.03 -12.20 11.00
C GLU A 82 -9.54 -11.11 10.01
N ARG A 83 -9.82 -9.84 10.32
CA ARG A 83 -9.41 -8.67 9.55
C ARG A 83 -8.36 -7.86 10.31
N ILE A 84 -7.37 -7.34 9.60
CA ILE A 84 -6.21 -6.66 10.20
C ILE A 84 -6.62 -5.32 10.84
N LEU A 85 -7.54 -4.58 10.20
CA LEU A 85 -8.10 -3.34 10.73
C LEU A 85 -9.48 -3.56 11.35
N TYR A 86 -9.62 -4.57 12.21
CA TYR A 86 -10.90 -5.01 12.79
C TYR A 86 -11.66 -3.90 13.55
N GLU A 87 -10.97 -2.87 14.03
CA GLU A 87 -11.52 -1.79 14.86
C GLU A 87 -12.45 -0.81 14.11
N ILE A 88 -12.43 -0.81 12.77
CA ILE A 88 -13.25 0.10 11.94
C ILE A 88 -14.27 -0.65 11.10
N THR A 89 -15.44 -0.07 10.88
CA THR A 89 -16.57 -0.73 10.18
C THR A 89 -16.70 -0.35 8.71
N SER A 90 -15.94 0.65 8.24
CA SER A 90 -15.97 1.10 6.85
C SER A 90 -14.62 1.65 6.41
N ALA A 91 -14.35 1.61 5.10
CA ALA A 91 -13.16 2.23 4.53
C ALA A 91 -13.24 3.77 4.64
N GLU A 92 -14.45 4.33 4.63
CA GLU A 92 -14.75 5.76 4.74
C GLU A 92 -14.28 6.32 6.09
N SER A 93 -14.33 5.49 7.15
CA SER A 93 -13.80 5.83 8.47
C SER A 93 -12.33 6.27 8.42
N ILE A 94 -11.53 5.63 7.55
CA ILE A 94 -10.11 6.00 7.35
C ILE A 94 -10.00 7.40 6.74
N THR A 95 -10.85 7.74 5.77
CA THR A 95 -10.80 9.05 5.09
C THR A 95 -11.27 10.16 6.00
N SER A 96 -12.38 9.92 6.71
CA SER A 96 -12.92 10.88 7.69
C SER A 96 -11.90 11.17 8.78
N TRP A 97 -11.34 10.12 9.39
CA TRP A 97 -10.30 10.26 10.42
C TRP A 97 -9.05 10.98 9.88
N PHE A 98 -8.60 10.65 8.67
CA PHE A 98 -7.45 11.32 8.08
C PHE A 98 -7.71 12.82 7.87
N GLY A 99 -8.91 13.21 7.47
CA GLY A 99 -9.32 14.61 7.37
C GLY A 99 -9.20 15.33 8.71
N CYS A 100 -9.70 14.73 9.79
CA CYS A 100 -9.53 15.26 11.14
C CYS A 100 -8.03 15.35 11.52
N LEU A 101 -7.25 14.30 11.26
CA LEU A 101 -5.82 14.27 11.58
C LEU A 101 -5.04 15.41 10.90
N VAL A 102 -5.34 15.72 9.64
CA VAL A 102 -4.72 16.83 8.90
C VAL A 102 -5.01 18.17 9.58
N VAL A 103 -6.26 18.38 10.01
CA VAL A 103 -6.67 19.59 10.74
C VAL A 103 -6.03 19.65 12.12
N ASP A 104 -6.07 18.55 12.88
CA ASP A 104 -5.53 18.44 14.24
C ASP A 104 -4.01 18.67 14.29
N LEU A 105 -3.29 18.31 13.23
CA LEU A 105 -1.85 18.51 13.08
C LEU A 105 -1.48 19.83 12.40
N GLU A 106 -2.47 20.69 12.12
CA GLU A 106 -2.30 21.98 11.43
C GLU A 106 -1.57 21.84 10.08
N ILE A 107 -1.77 20.71 9.40
CA ILE A 107 -1.21 20.46 8.07
C ILE A 107 -2.11 21.17 7.05
N PRO A 108 -1.56 21.95 6.11
CA PRO A 108 -2.39 22.59 5.09
C PRO A 108 -3.16 21.54 4.27
N SER A 109 -4.44 21.81 4.00
CA SER A 109 -5.31 20.88 3.28
C SER A 109 -4.93 20.70 1.81
N VAL A 110 -4.12 21.60 1.24
CA VAL A 110 -3.61 21.55 -0.14
C VAL A 110 -2.08 21.56 -0.18
N ASN A 111 -1.49 20.91 -1.19
CA ASN A 111 -0.04 20.92 -1.43
C ASN A 111 0.44 22.19 -2.17
N GLU A 112 1.73 22.25 -2.51
CA GLU A 112 2.31 23.40 -3.23
C GLU A 112 1.76 23.59 -4.67
N LEU A 113 0.96 22.63 -5.16
CA LEU A 113 0.33 22.61 -6.47
C LEU A 113 -1.20 22.81 -6.39
N ASP A 114 -1.71 23.27 -5.25
CA ASP A 114 -3.14 23.47 -4.95
C ASP A 114 -3.99 22.18 -5.01
N GLU A 115 -3.35 21.00 -4.93
CA GLU A 115 -4.05 19.71 -4.89
C GLU A 115 -4.39 19.31 -3.45
N LEU A 116 -5.59 18.78 -3.25
CA LEU A 116 -6.06 18.32 -1.94
C LEU A 116 -5.19 17.18 -1.38
N ARG A 117 -4.68 17.36 -0.16
CA ARG A 117 -4.06 16.32 0.65
C ARG A 117 -5.14 15.38 1.17
N SER A 118 -5.37 14.30 0.43
CA SER A 118 -6.28 13.23 0.81
C SER A 118 -5.52 11.99 1.26
N TYR A 119 -6.22 11.00 1.81
CA TYR A 119 -5.61 9.70 2.10
C TYR A 119 -4.98 9.06 0.85
N HIS A 120 -5.49 9.37 -0.36
CA HIS A 120 -4.94 8.87 -1.61
C HIS A 120 -3.59 9.51 -1.97
N SER A 121 -3.26 10.67 -1.40
CA SER A 121 -1.98 11.34 -1.61
C SER A 121 -0.79 10.45 -1.23
N PHE A 122 -0.93 9.57 -0.23
CA PHE A 122 0.12 8.59 0.11
C PHE A 122 0.47 7.67 -1.05
N ARG A 123 -0.54 7.20 -1.79
CA ARG A 123 -0.33 6.36 -2.97
C ARG A 123 0.36 7.15 -4.08
N HIS A 124 -0.04 8.40 -4.31
CA HIS A 124 0.63 9.26 -5.30
C HIS A 124 2.09 9.49 -4.95
N THR A 125 2.40 9.72 -3.66
CA THR A 125 3.77 9.85 -3.17
C THR A 125 4.57 8.56 -3.38
N PHE A 126 4.01 7.40 -3.03
CA PHE A 126 4.66 6.10 -3.27
C PHE A 126 5.01 5.89 -4.74
N ILE A 127 4.04 6.11 -5.64
CA ILE A 127 4.23 5.96 -7.09
C ILE A 127 5.29 6.95 -7.60
N SER A 128 5.20 8.22 -7.20
CA SER A 128 6.10 9.28 -7.68
C SER A 128 7.53 9.05 -7.20
N ASN A 129 7.71 8.64 -5.94
CA ASN A 129 9.02 8.33 -5.36
C ASN A 129 9.71 7.19 -6.12
N ILE A 130 8.98 6.10 -6.39
CA ILE A 130 9.52 4.96 -7.14
C ILE A 130 9.77 5.33 -8.61
N ARG A 131 8.87 6.08 -9.24
CA ARG A 131 9.03 6.52 -10.65
C ARG A 131 10.25 7.42 -10.85
N ASN A 132 10.57 8.25 -9.86
CA ASN A 132 11.77 9.09 -9.88
C ASN A 132 13.05 8.28 -9.67
N ASN A 133 12.95 7.03 -9.22
CA ASN A 133 14.07 6.10 -9.20
C ASN A 133 14.16 5.42 -10.58
N HIS A 134 15.09 5.89 -11.43
CA HIS A 134 15.27 5.44 -12.82
C HIS A 134 15.62 3.95 -13.01
N SER A 135 15.66 3.16 -11.94
CA SER A 135 16.09 1.76 -11.93
C SER A 135 14.99 0.76 -12.29
N PHE A 136 13.73 1.20 -12.43
CA PHE A 136 12.59 0.30 -12.63
C PHE A 136 11.74 0.66 -13.85
N ASP A 137 11.36 -0.38 -14.58
CA ASP A 137 10.42 -0.26 -15.69
C ASP A 137 9.02 0.13 -15.19
N LEU A 138 8.33 0.97 -15.96
CA LEU A 138 6.97 1.43 -15.62
C LEU A 138 5.99 0.27 -15.41
N SER A 139 6.14 -0.82 -16.17
CA SER A 139 5.29 -2.02 -16.05
C SER A 139 5.42 -2.69 -14.68
N LEU A 140 6.62 -2.73 -14.09
CA LEU A 140 6.85 -3.28 -12.75
C LEU A 140 6.15 -2.43 -11.68
N ILE A 141 6.27 -1.11 -11.79
CA ILE A 141 5.60 -0.17 -10.87
C ILE A 141 4.08 -0.34 -10.97
N GLN A 142 3.55 -0.40 -12.21
CA GLN A 142 2.13 -0.61 -12.47
C GLN A 142 1.62 -1.94 -11.90
N GLN A 143 2.43 -3.01 -11.94
CA GLN A 143 2.10 -4.30 -11.33
C GLN A 143 2.02 -4.22 -9.80
N VAL A 144 2.94 -3.52 -9.12
CA VAL A 144 2.89 -3.36 -7.64
C VAL A 144 1.65 -2.57 -7.22
N VAL A 145 1.38 -1.44 -7.89
CA VAL A 145 0.28 -0.56 -7.47
C VAL A 145 -1.07 -0.97 -8.05
N GLY A 146 -1.10 -1.85 -9.06
CA GLY A 146 -2.33 -2.31 -9.72
C GLY A 146 -2.98 -1.25 -10.60
N HIS A 147 -2.18 -0.53 -11.39
CA HIS A 147 -2.68 0.30 -12.50
C HIS A 147 -2.88 -0.57 -13.75
N GLU A 148 -3.69 -0.08 -14.71
CA GLU A 148 -3.69 -0.70 -16.03
C GLU A 148 -2.27 -0.70 -16.59
N ILE A 149 -1.82 -1.87 -17.03
CA ILE A 149 -0.51 -2.02 -17.65
C ILE A 149 -0.60 -1.32 -19.00
N SER A 150 0.00 -0.14 -19.11
CA SER A 150 0.09 0.55 -20.38
C SER A 150 0.99 -0.30 -21.28
N LYS A 151 0.42 -0.89 -22.34
CA LYS A 151 1.12 -1.74 -23.32
C LYS A 151 2.40 -1.06 -23.79
N CYS A 152 3.56 -1.50 -23.31
CA CYS A 152 4.84 -0.93 -23.69
C CYS A 152 5.46 -1.82 -24.77
N GLY A 153 5.03 -1.62 -26.02
CA GLY A 153 5.69 -2.17 -27.20
C GLY A 153 5.58 -3.69 -27.39
N ILE A 154 6.11 -4.15 -28.54
CA ILE A 154 5.95 -5.50 -29.13
C ILE A 154 6.46 -6.64 -28.22
N THR A 155 7.23 -6.33 -27.18
CA THR A 155 7.85 -7.29 -26.25
C THR A 155 6.90 -7.83 -25.17
N ASP A 156 5.75 -7.19 -24.94
CA ASP A 156 4.77 -7.54 -23.89
C ASP A 156 3.94 -8.81 -24.18
N LYS A 157 4.07 -9.42 -25.37
CA LYS A 157 3.36 -10.66 -25.72
C LYS A 157 3.96 -11.94 -25.10
N TYR A 158 5.16 -11.87 -24.50
CA TYR A 158 5.87 -13.04 -23.99
C TYR A 158 5.91 -13.15 -22.45
N THR A 159 5.53 -12.09 -21.73
CA THR A 159 5.49 -12.06 -20.26
C THR A 159 4.07 -12.24 -19.74
N HIS A 160 3.46 -13.40 -20.06
CA HIS A 160 2.16 -13.80 -19.50
C HIS A 160 2.23 -14.24 -18.03
N GLY A 161 3.43 -14.36 -17.46
CA GLY A 161 3.65 -14.46 -16.01
C GLY A 161 4.16 -13.11 -15.50
N GLY A 162 3.44 -12.49 -14.56
CA GLY A 162 3.87 -11.25 -13.91
C GLY A 162 5.30 -11.33 -13.35
N ALA A 163 5.87 -10.18 -12.99
CA ALA A 163 7.24 -10.15 -12.49
C ALA A 163 7.42 -11.03 -11.24
N SER A 164 8.62 -11.61 -11.10
CA SER A 164 8.96 -12.42 -9.92
C SER A 164 8.83 -11.59 -8.64
N LEU A 165 8.47 -12.25 -7.53
CA LEU A 165 8.28 -11.57 -6.25
C LEU A 165 9.54 -10.84 -5.78
N LYS A 166 10.72 -11.37 -6.13
CA LYS A 166 12.02 -10.72 -5.90
C LYS A 166 12.11 -9.35 -6.58
N ARG A 167 11.76 -9.26 -7.88
CA ARG A 167 11.73 -7.98 -8.60
C ARG A 167 10.72 -7.00 -8.03
N LEU A 168 9.55 -7.49 -7.64
CA LEU A 168 8.56 -6.65 -6.96
C LEU A 168 9.07 -6.16 -5.60
N SER A 169 9.87 -6.97 -4.90
CA SER A 169 10.43 -6.64 -3.59
C SER A 169 11.48 -5.53 -3.70
N ASP A 170 12.28 -5.56 -4.77
CA ASP A 170 13.24 -4.49 -5.08
C ASP A 170 12.50 -3.15 -5.30
N VAL A 171 11.35 -3.17 -5.99
CA VAL A 171 10.50 -1.98 -6.22
C VAL A 171 9.96 -1.44 -4.90
N SER A 172 9.36 -2.28 -4.06
CA SER A 172 8.90 -1.85 -2.73
C SER A 172 10.06 -1.27 -1.92
N GLY A 173 11.20 -1.98 -1.85
CA GLY A 173 12.39 -1.59 -1.08
C GLY A 173 13.09 -0.32 -1.56
N ALA A 174 12.84 0.11 -2.80
CA ALA A 174 13.36 1.37 -3.32
C ALA A 174 12.66 2.59 -2.73
N PHE A 175 11.45 2.43 -2.19
CA PHE A 175 10.71 3.52 -1.56
C PHE A 175 11.43 3.98 -0.29
N LYS A 176 11.82 5.25 -0.27
CA LYS A 176 12.45 5.88 0.89
C LYS A 176 11.66 7.10 1.31
N ILE A 177 11.29 7.15 2.58
CA ILE A 177 10.82 8.38 3.22
C ILE A 177 12.07 9.10 3.73
N SER A 178 12.48 10.16 3.04
CA SER A 178 13.48 11.07 3.59
C SER A 178 12.89 11.71 4.85
N PRO A 179 13.63 11.74 5.98
CA PRO A 179 13.21 12.55 7.10
C PRO A 179 13.08 14.00 6.61
N SER A 180 11.94 14.63 6.90
CA SER A 180 11.76 16.05 6.61
C SER A 180 12.83 16.81 7.40
N ASN A 181 13.73 17.50 6.70
CA ASN A 181 14.56 18.54 7.29
C ASN A 181 13.60 19.64 7.75
N LYS A 182 13.10 19.52 8.97
CA LYS A 182 12.58 20.68 9.69
C LYS A 182 13.79 21.55 10.02
N ASN A 183 13.99 22.58 9.20
CA ASN A 183 14.69 23.79 9.62
C ASN A 183 13.88 24.49 10.71
#